data_AF-A0A956AA26-F1
#
_entry.id   AF-A0A956AA26-F1
#
_cell.length_a   1.000
_cell.length_b   1.000
_cell.length_c   1.000
_cell.angle_alpha   90.00
_cell.angle_beta   90.00
_cell.angle_gamma   90.00
#
_symmetry.space_group_name_H-M   'P 1'
#
loop_
_entity.id
_entity.type
_entity.pdbx_description
1 polymer ?
#
loop_
_entity_poly.entity_id
_entity_poly.type
_entity_poly.pdbx_seq_one_letter_code
_entity_poly.pdbx_strand_id
1 'polypeptide(L)'
;LHDAVHRSFGTFDPKTKTGTLTISINDPGSRGADYSTLESESPFTLTLSPGDGQTITIGGTDYTLPDADLSDPTRLLDNVSVRNLVQIYEDTTIPAPRFLIVNFTSTDHGGHTHGPHGDIERYEVIRDTSKRVGLFLRLLESLCLPKGDPSCKPFFEQGIVVLTSDHGMELADSARNKSGLSDKLDKAGLKYVMEDGLLYIKTLQLELSTTSFVSGQELTVNLTVSDGDSLHHPTKNVVEGAVVTVTIGGQSVTATSDADGLASLTFTPQSGSIEIRVEANGYNAHTRTFSVP
;
A
#
# COMPACT_ATOMS: atom_id res chain seq x y z
N LEU A 1 1.51 11.84 -8.14
CA LEU A 1 2.17 12.84 -9.01
C LEU A 1 1.46 12.96 -10.36
N HIS A 2 1.11 11.84 -10.97
CA HIS A 2 0.34 11.75 -12.22
C HIS A 2 -0.88 12.68 -12.28
N ASP A 3 -1.79 12.60 -11.31
CA ASP A 3 -2.97 13.50 -11.25
C ASP A 3 -2.61 14.99 -11.30
N ALA A 4 -1.48 15.39 -10.70
CA ALA A 4 -1.04 16.79 -10.75
C ALA A 4 -0.56 17.18 -12.14
N VAL A 5 0.14 16.28 -12.84
CA VAL A 5 0.55 16.47 -14.23
C VAL A 5 -0.68 16.61 -15.13
N HIS A 6 -1.69 15.75 -14.99
CA HIS A 6 -2.92 15.87 -15.78
C HIS A 6 -3.69 17.16 -15.48
N ARG A 7 -3.78 17.59 -14.22
CA ARG A 7 -4.41 18.89 -13.88
C ARG A 7 -3.71 20.07 -14.55
N SER A 8 -2.39 20.01 -14.70
CA SER A 8 -1.61 21.10 -15.29
C SER A 8 -1.50 21.05 -16.81
N PHE A 9 -1.51 19.86 -17.41
CA PHE A 9 -1.18 19.67 -18.83
C PHE A 9 -2.26 18.90 -19.62
N GLY A 10 -3.41 18.62 -19.02
CA GLY A 10 -4.54 17.92 -19.63
C GLY A 10 -4.44 16.40 -19.51
N THR A 11 -5.58 15.73 -19.35
CA THR A 11 -5.67 14.26 -19.28
C THR A 11 -5.36 13.62 -20.64
N PHE A 12 -4.74 12.45 -20.63
CA PHE A 12 -4.54 11.64 -21.83
C PHE A 12 -5.86 11.03 -22.32
N ASP A 13 -6.13 11.11 -23.63
CA ASP A 13 -7.18 10.34 -24.29
C ASP A 13 -6.55 9.21 -25.12
N PRO A 14 -6.71 7.95 -24.71
CA PRO A 14 -6.09 6.82 -25.41
C PRO A 14 -6.68 6.55 -26.80
N LYS A 15 -7.92 6.99 -27.07
CA LYS A 15 -8.56 6.79 -28.38
C LYS A 15 -7.98 7.70 -29.44
N THR A 16 -7.74 8.96 -29.07
CA THR A 16 -7.17 9.97 -29.98
C THR A 16 -5.66 10.07 -29.85
N LYS A 17 -5.06 9.46 -28.83
CA LYS A 17 -3.65 9.59 -28.45
C LYS A 17 -3.23 11.05 -28.25
N THR A 18 -4.15 11.85 -27.70
CA THR A 18 -3.93 13.28 -27.42
C THR A 18 -3.90 13.54 -25.91
N GLY A 19 -3.39 14.71 -25.51
CA GLY A 19 -3.22 15.06 -24.10
C GLY A 19 -1.89 14.60 -23.52
N THR A 20 -1.81 14.50 -22.19
CA THR A 20 -0.56 14.22 -21.49
C THR A 20 -0.49 12.79 -20.98
N LEU A 21 0.32 11.98 -21.64
CA LEU A 21 0.64 10.63 -21.18
C LEU A 21 1.58 10.66 -19.96
N THR A 22 1.22 9.89 -18.94
CA THR A 22 2.03 9.65 -17.75
C THR A 22 2.14 8.16 -17.44
N ILE A 23 3.32 7.71 -17.02
CA ILE A 23 3.63 6.28 -16.90
C ILE A 23 4.31 6.00 -15.56
N SER A 24 3.87 4.94 -14.87
CA SER A 24 4.54 4.37 -13.70
C SER A 24 5.06 2.96 -14.03
N ILE A 25 6.36 2.73 -13.85
CA ILE A 25 7.00 1.42 -14.06
C ILE A 25 7.56 0.94 -12.73
N ASN A 26 7.02 -0.17 -12.24
CA ASN A 26 7.44 -0.83 -11.01
C ASN A 26 7.40 0.04 -9.74
N ASP A 27 6.65 1.16 -9.80
CA ASP A 27 6.60 2.15 -8.72
C ASP A 27 5.23 2.15 -8.05
N PRO A 28 5.16 2.08 -6.70
CA PRO A 28 3.89 2.06 -5.97
C PRO A 28 3.14 3.41 -6.01
N GLY A 29 3.78 4.49 -6.46
CA GLY A 29 3.16 5.78 -6.75
C GLY A 29 2.33 5.80 -8.04
N SER A 30 1.68 4.69 -8.37
CA SER A 30 0.92 4.40 -9.60
C SER A 30 -0.37 5.21 -9.75
N ARG A 31 -0.95 5.68 -8.64
CA ARG A 31 -2.28 6.32 -8.64
C ARG A 31 -2.36 7.47 -9.65
N GLY A 32 -3.30 7.34 -10.57
CA GLY A 32 -3.60 8.32 -11.62
C GLY A 32 -2.67 8.24 -12.83
N ALA A 33 -1.74 7.29 -12.89
CA ALA A 33 -0.95 7.05 -14.09
C ALA A 33 -1.85 6.53 -15.22
N ASP A 34 -1.56 6.93 -16.45
CA ASP A 34 -2.30 6.37 -17.60
C ASP A 34 -1.89 4.92 -17.87
N TYR A 35 -0.67 4.55 -17.47
CA TYR A 35 -0.18 3.18 -17.47
C TYR A 35 0.58 2.90 -16.17
N SER A 36 0.30 1.75 -15.56
CA SER A 36 1.10 1.25 -14.43
C SER A 36 1.30 -0.25 -14.54
N THR A 37 2.55 -0.71 -14.34
CA THR A 37 2.85 -2.15 -14.27
C THR A 37 2.25 -2.84 -13.05
N LEU A 38 1.93 -2.09 -11.97
CA LEU A 38 1.42 -2.67 -10.72
C LEU A 38 -0.12 -2.69 -10.65
N GLU A 39 -0.81 -1.82 -11.38
CA GLU A 39 -2.28 -1.72 -11.36
C GLU A 39 -2.97 -2.54 -12.48
N SER A 40 -2.20 -3.21 -13.35
CA SER A 40 -2.71 -3.93 -14.53
C SER A 40 -3.52 -3.05 -15.51
N GLU A 41 -3.40 -1.72 -15.43
CA GLU A 41 -4.05 -0.77 -16.31
C GLU A 41 -3.13 -0.43 -17.49
N SER A 42 -3.56 -0.74 -18.72
CA SER A 42 -2.83 -0.37 -19.94
C SER A 42 -3.76 0.15 -21.05
N PRO A 43 -3.60 1.41 -21.49
CA PRO A 43 -4.37 2.00 -22.59
C PRO A 43 -3.81 1.62 -23.97
N PHE A 44 -2.64 0.99 -24.01
CA PHE A 44 -1.99 0.50 -25.21
C PHE A 44 -1.72 -1.01 -25.09
N THR A 45 -1.56 -1.69 -26.23
CA THR A 45 -1.09 -3.07 -26.25
C THR A 45 0.43 -3.07 -25.99
N LEU A 46 0.84 -2.85 -24.74
CA LEU A 46 2.21 -3.15 -24.34
C LEU A 46 2.30 -4.65 -24.13
N THR A 47 2.87 -5.36 -25.09
CA THR A 47 3.25 -6.74 -24.85
C THR A 47 4.51 -6.73 -23.98
N LEU A 48 4.29 -6.83 -22.67
CA LEU A 48 5.32 -7.12 -21.69
C LEU A 48 5.74 -8.58 -21.83
N SER A 49 6.65 -8.88 -22.74
CA SER A 49 7.31 -10.18 -22.74
C SER A 49 8.56 -10.08 -21.87
N PRO A 50 8.77 -11.00 -20.91
CA PRO A 50 10.13 -11.32 -20.48
C PRO A 50 10.88 -11.66 -21.78
N GLY A 51 11.73 -10.76 -22.26
CA GLY A 51 12.44 -11.02 -23.51
C GLY A 51 13.30 -12.26 -23.32
N ASP A 52 13.22 -13.22 -24.25
CA ASP A 52 14.02 -14.45 -24.28
C ASP A 52 15.51 -14.17 -24.61
N GLY A 53 16.13 -13.27 -23.86
CA GLY A 53 17.52 -12.88 -24.05
C GLY A 53 17.93 -11.76 -23.09
N GLN A 54 19.23 -11.53 -22.97
CA GLN A 54 19.76 -10.40 -22.18
C GLN A 54 20.00 -9.16 -23.05
N THR A 55 19.73 -9.23 -24.35
CA THR A 55 20.00 -8.12 -25.27
C THR A 55 18.82 -7.16 -25.37
N ILE A 56 19.12 -5.86 -25.40
CA ILE A 56 18.23 -4.78 -25.79
C ILE A 56 18.91 -3.93 -26.87
N THR A 57 18.13 -3.40 -27.80
CA THR A 57 18.63 -2.46 -28.81
C THR A 57 18.21 -1.06 -28.41
N ILE A 58 19.15 -0.11 -28.42
CA ILE A 58 18.89 1.31 -28.15
C ILE A 58 19.51 2.11 -29.29
N GLY A 59 18.69 2.85 -30.04
CA GLY A 59 19.18 3.69 -31.14
C GLY A 59 19.97 2.89 -32.20
N GLY A 60 19.59 1.63 -32.42
CA GLY A 60 20.27 0.71 -33.35
C GLY A 60 21.56 0.06 -32.83
N THR A 61 21.92 0.26 -31.56
CA THR A 61 23.06 -0.40 -30.93
C THR A 61 22.58 -1.43 -29.90
N ASP A 62 23.15 -2.63 -29.93
CA ASP A 62 22.81 -3.70 -28.99
C ASP A 62 23.61 -3.59 -27.69
N TYR A 63 22.90 -3.75 -26.58
CA TYR A 63 23.45 -3.75 -25.23
C TYR A 63 23.01 -5.00 -24.48
N THR A 64 23.88 -5.49 -23.59
CA THR A 64 23.60 -6.63 -22.72
C THR A 64 23.14 -6.13 -21.35
N LEU A 65 21.94 -6.54 -20.94
CA LEU A 65 21.41 -6.39 -19.60
C LEU A 65 22.23 -7.23 -18.61
N PRO A 66 22.32 -6.83 -17.33
CA PRO A 66 22.92 -7.69 -16.32
C PRO A 66 22.18 -9.03 -16.17
N ASP A 67 22.91 -10.06 -15.75
CA ASP A 67 22.36 -11.38 -15.46
C ASP A 67 21.20 -11.28 -14.46
N ALA A 68 20.11 -11.97 -14.78
CA ALA A 68 18.93 -12.13 -13.95
C ALA A 68 18.21 -13.43 -14.30
N ASP A 69 17.66 -14.11 -13.31
CA ASP A 69 16.87 -15.32 -13.50
C ASP A 69 15.69 -15.38 -12.50
N LEU A 70 14.91 -16.46 -12.55
CA LEU A 70 13.74 -16.64 -11.68
C LEU A 70 14.07 -16.82 -10.19
N SER A 71 15.34 -17.10 -9.85
CA SER A 71 15.79 -17.19 -8.46
C SER A 71 16.10 -15.81 -7.86
N ASP A 72 16.31 -14.79 -8.70
CA ASP A 72 16.38 -13.38 -8.31
C ASP A 72 15.28 -12.57 -9.03
N PRO A 73 14.04 -12.63 -8.51
CA PRO A 73 12.90 -11.98 -9.14
C PRO A 73 13.07 -10.46 -9.24
N THR A 74 13.85 -9.83 -8.35
CA THR A 74 14.06 -8.37 -8.38
C THR A 74 14.98 -7.92 -9.50
N ARG A 75 16.06 -8.64 -9.77
CA ARG A 75 16.90 -8.36 -10.94
C ARG A 75 16.17 -8.62 -12.25
N LEU A 76 15.31 -9.64 -12.27
CA LEU A 76 14.48 -9.93 -13.44
C LEU A 76 13.49 -8.80 -13.69
N LEU A 77 12.82 -8.33 -12.63
CA LEU A 77 11.91 -7.20 -12.68
C LEU A 77 12.61 -5.92 -13.14
N ASP A 78 13.82 -5.64 -12.65
CA ASP A 78 14.61 -4.49 -13.08
C ASP A 78 15.00 -4.58 -14.57
N ASN A 79 15.32 -5.78 -15.07
CA ASN A 79 15.55 -6.01 -16.50
C ASN A 79 14.28 -5.75 -17.32
N VAL A 80 13.11 -6.21 -16.84
CA VAL A 80 11.82 -5.91 -17.47
C VAL A 80 11.54 -4.41 -17.48
N SER A 81 11.85 -3.69 -16.40
CA SER A 81 11.72 -2.22 -16.34
C SER A 81 12.54 -1.53 -17.44
N VAL A 82 13.80 -1.94 -17.68
CA VAL A 82 14.61 -1.40 -18.78
C VAL A 82 13.99 -1.70 -20.14
N ARG A 83 13.49 -2.92 -20.36
CA ARG A 83 12.81 -3.29 -21.61
C ARG A 83 11.58 -2.44 -21.86
N ASN A 84 10.79 -2.19 -20.82
CA ASN A 84 9.59 -1.36 -20.91
C ASN A 84 9.94 0.08 -21.28
N LEU A 85 11.00 0.63 -20.69
CA LEU A 85 11.50 1.96 -21.05
C LEU A 85 11.86 2.02 -22.54
N VAL A 86 12.63 1.05 -23.03
CA VAL A 86 13.00 0.98 -24.46
C VAL A 86 11.76 0.90 -25.33
N GLN A 87 10.83 0.00 -25.05
CA GLN A 87 9.60 -0.13 -25.84
C GLN A 87 8.76 1.16 -25.83
N ILE A 88 8.58 1.78 -24.67
CA ILE A 88 7.83 3.04 -24.51
C ILE A 88 8.45 4.16 -25.35
N TYR A 89 9.78 4.24 -25.42
CA TYR A 89 10.46 5.33 -26.10
C TYR A 89 10.82 5.05 -27.57
N GLU A 90 10.98 3.79 -27.98
CA GLU A 90 11.27 3.44 -29.37
C GLU A 90 10.00 3.17 -30.21
N ASP A 91 8.90 2.74 -29.59
CA ASP A 91 7.61 2.59 -30.29
C ASP A 91 7.05 3.96 -30.67
N THR A 92 7.03 4.28 -31.96
CA THR A 92 6.52 5.55 -32.50
C THR A 92 5.01 5.68 -32.41
N THR A 93 4.29 4.59 -32.13
CA THR A 93 2.84 4.60 -31.91
C THR A 93 2.46 5.03 -30.50
N ILE A 94 3.42 5.04 -29.56
CA ILE A 94 3.26 5.51 -28.19
C ILE A 94 3.80 6.95 -28.09
N PRO A 95 2.94 7.93 -27.73
CA PRO A 95 3.39 9.29 -27.45
C PRO A 95 4.47 9.29 -26.37
N ALA A 96 5.45 10.18 -26.46
CA ALA A 96 6.44 10.30 -25.39
C ALA A 96 5.75 10.78 -24.09
N PRO A 97 5.97 10.10 -22.95
CA PRO A 97 5.36 10.51 -21.69
C PRO A 97 5.91 11.88 -21.26
N ARG A 98 5.03 12.73 -20.72
CA ARG A 98 5.42 14.00 -20.10
C ARG A 98 6.00 13.80 -18.70
N PHE A 99 5.54 12.74 -18.03
CA PHE A 99 6.02 12.31 -16.73
C PHE A 99 6.13 10.79 -16.72
N LEU A 100 7.30 10.29 -16.37
CA LEU A 100 7.55 8.88 -16.19
C LEU A 100 8.30 8.69 -14.87
N ILE A 101 7.85 7.74 -14.07
CA ILE A 101 8.58 7.24 -12.91
C ILE A 101 8.90 5.77 -13.13
N VAL A 102 10.12 5.37 -12.82
CA VAL A 102 10.57 3.98 -12.89
C VAL A 102 11.34 3.65 -11.62
N ASN A 103 11.03 2.51 -11.04
CA ASN A 103 11.66 2.00 -9.83
C ASN A 103 12.50 0.75 -10.13
N PHE A 104 13.71 0.71 -9.56
CA PHE A 104 14.60 -0.45 -9.58
C PHE A 104 14.68 -1.02 -8.17
N THR A 105 14.22 -2.24 -7.95
CA THR A 105 14.01 -2.80 -6.61
C THR A 105 15.19 -3.61 -6.08
N SER A 106 16.18 -3.91 -6.93
CA SER A 106 17.26 -4.84 -6.55
C SER A 106 18.07 -4.38 -5.33
N THR A 107 18.32 -3.08 -5.15
CA THR A 107 19.14 -2.56 -4.04
C THR A 107 18.44 -2.69 -2.69
N ASP A 108 17.12 -2.59 -2.65
CA ASP A 108 16.36 -2.79 -1.41
C ASP A 108 16.36 -4.28 -1.03
N HIS A 109 16.00 -5.15 -1.98
CA HIS A 109 15.99 -6.60 -1.77
C HIS A 109 17.37 -7.16 -1.44
N GLY A 110 18.41 -6.72 -2.16
CA GLY A 110 19.79 -7.09 -1.93
C GLY A 110 20.26 -6.67 -0.53
N GLY A 111 19.95 -5.44 -0.13
CA GLY A 111 20.23 -4.89 1.19
C GLY A 111 19.53 -5.65 2.32
N HIS A 112 18.26 -6.02 2.14
CA HIS A 112 17.51 -6.84 3.11
C HIS A 112 18.07 -8.25 3.25
N THR A 113 18.46 -8.89 2.14
CA THR A 113 18.89 -10.29 2.12
C THR A 113 20.33 -10.46 2.58
N HIS A 114 21.22 -9.53 2.22
CA HIS A 114 22.67 -9.67 2.40
C HIS A 114 23.29 -8.59 3.29
N GLY A 115 22.49 -7.63 3.76
CA GLY A 115 22.94 -6.49 4.54
C GLY A 115 23.53 -5.37 3.67
N PRO A 116 23.35 -4.09 4.05
CA PRO A 116 23.77 -2.93 3.25
C PRO A 116 25.29 -2.74 3.11
N HIS A 117 26.07 -3.53 3.84
CA HIS A 117 27.53 -3.50 3.83
C HIS A 117 28.17 -4.79 3.30
N GLY A 118 27.34 -5.75 2.86
CA GLY A 118 27.80 -7.01 2.31
C GLY A 118 28.41 -6.87 0.91
N ASP A 119 29.29 -7.80 0.56
CA ASP A 119 29.98 -7.81 -0.74
C ASP A 119 29.00 -7.98 -1.91
N ILE A 120 27.92 -8.75 -1.73
CA ILE A 120 26.88 -8.95 -2.75
C ILE A 120 26.19 -7.61 -3.08
N GLU A 121 25.76 -6.86 -2.06
CA GLU A 121 25.11 -5.57 -2.26
C GLU A 121 26.06 -4.59 -2.97
N ARG A 122 27.31 -4.50 -2.49
CA ARG A 122 28.30 -3.54 -3.02
C ARG A 122 28.77 -3.87 -4.43
N TYR A 123 29.15 -5.11 -4.70
CA TYR A 123 29.89 -5.47 -5.91
C TYR A 123 29.03 -6.08 -7.02
N GLU A 124 27.83 -6.55 -6.68
CA GLU A 124 26.92 -7.15 -7.65
C GLU A 124 25.68 -6.29 -7.84
N VAL A 125 24.90 -6.06 -6.77
CA VAL A 125 23.59 -5.41 -6.87
C VAL A 125 23.73 -3.96 -7.31
N ILE A 126 24.49 -3.13 -6.58
CA ILE A 126 24.70 -1.71 -6.95
C ILE A 126 25.34 -1.58 -8.33
N ARG A 127 26.31 -2.45 -8.65
CA ARG A 127 26.97 -2.46 -9.97
C ARG A 127 25.96 -2.72 -11.08
N ASP A 128 25.10 -3.71 -10.91
CA ASP A 128 24.16 -4.13 -11.95
C ASP A 128 23.00 -3.14 -12.08
N THR A 129 22.50 -2.57 -10.98
CA THR A 129 21.57 -1.43 -11.00
C THR A 129 22.20 -0.21 -11.70
N SER A 130 23.46 0.10 -11.42
CA SER A 130 24.18 1.19 -12.10
C SER A 130 24.27 0.96 -13.62
N LYS A 131 24.51 -0.27 -14.08
CA LYS A 131 24.46 -0.61 -15.51
C LYS A 131 23.08 -0.33 -16.11
N ARG A 132 21.99 -0.72 -15.43
CA ARG A 132 20.61 -0.49 -15.89
C ARG A 132 20.27 1.00 -15.98
N VAL A 133 20.64 1.78 -14.96
CA VAL A 133 20.52 3.25 -15.00
C VAL A 133 21.33 3.82 -16.17
N GLY A 134 22.55 3.33 -16.39
CA GLY A 134 23.37 3.71 -17.53
C GLY A 134 22.70 3.44 -18.89
N LEU A 135 22.03 2.29 -19.04
CA LEU A 135 21.26 1.96 -20.25
C LEU A 135 20.06 2.88 -20.44
N PHE A 136 19.35 3.22 -19.36
CA PHE A 136 18.26 4.20 -19.44
C PHE A 136 18.77 5.58 -19.86
N LEU A 137 19.89 6.06 -19.29
CA LEU A 137 20.48 7.34 -19.71
C LEU A 137 20.89 7.31 -21.19
N ARG A 138 21.49 6.22 -21.68
CA ARG A 138 21.80 6.05 -23.11
C ARG A 138 20.56 6.07 -23.99
N LEU A 139 19.47 5.45 -23.54
CA LEU A 139 18.18 5.55 -24.23
C LEU A 139 17.78 7.01 -24.34
N LEU A 140 17.75 7.77 -23.25
CA LEU A 140 17.42 9.19 -23.28
C LEU A 140 18.36 10.02 -24.18
N GLU A 141 19.67 9.74 -24.17
CA GLU A 141 20.66 10.39 -25.05
C GLU A 141 20.35 10.15 -26.54
N SER A 142 19.83 8.97 -26.89
CA SER A 142 19.46 8.63 -28.27
C SER A 142 18.16 9.27 -28.75
N LEU A 143 17.34 9.82 -27.84
CA LEU A 143 16.01 10.31 -28.18
C LEU A 143 16.02 11.72 -28.75
N CYS A 144 15.19 11.88 -29.79
CA CYS A 144 14.77 13.16 -30.32
C CYS A 144 13.24 13.23 -30.23
N LEU A 145 12.70 14.20 -29.49
CA LEU A 145 11.27 14.33 -29.19
C LEU A 145 10.69 15.65 -29.73
N PRO A 146 9.44 15.66 -30.26
CA PRO A 146 8.53 14.52 -30.43
C PRO A 146 9.05 13.51 -31.46
N LYS A 147 8.78 12.22 -31.24
CA LYS A 147 9.29 11.15 -32.11
C LYS A 147 8.78 11.33 -33.54
N GLY A 148 9.66 11.18 -34.52
CA GLY A 148 9.30 11.26 -35.94
C GLY A 148 9.03 12.66 -36.47
N ASP A 149 9.22 13.71 -35.66
CA ASP A 149 9.10 15.11 -36.09
C ASP A 149 10.47 15.67 -36.54
N PRO A 150 10.61 16.25 -37.75
CA PRO A 150 11.86 16.89 -38.19
C PRO A 150 12.35 18.04 -37.31
N SER A 151 11.46 18.64 -36.51
CA SER A 151 11.75 19.70 -35.54
C SER A 151 12.06 19.18 -34.14
N CYS A 152 12.16 17.86 -33.98
CA CYS A 152 12.45 17.24 -32.69
C CYS A 152 13.74 17.80 -32.07
N LYS A 153 13.78 17.81 -30.75
CA LYS A 153 14.97 18.18 -29.98
C LYS A 153 15.50 16.99 -29.20
N PRO A 154 16.83 16.91 -28.98
CA PRO A 154 17.40 15.93 -28.08
C PRO A 154 16.71 15.97 -26.70
N PHE A 155 16.54 14.83 -26.05
CA PHE A 155 15.85 14.77 -24.75
C PHE A 155 16.44 15.76 -23.74
N PHE A 156 17.77 15.80 -23.59
CA PHE A 156 18.43 16.63 -22.58
C PHE A 156 18.38 18.15 -22.84
N GLU A 157 17.85 18.60 -23.98
CA GLU A 157 17.55 20.02 -24.19
C GLU A 157 16.18 20.44 -23.66
N GLN A 158 15.33 19.46 -23.30
CA GLN A 158 13.92 19.70 -22.95
C GLN A 158 13.37 18.82 -21.81
N GLY A 159 14.16 17.86 -21.34
CA GLY A 159 13.80 16.89 -20.31
C GLY A 159 14.68 17.02 -19.07
N ILE A 160 14.15 16.55 -17.94
CA ILE A 160 14.86 16.48 -16.66
C ILE A 160 14.82 15.03 -16.20
N VAL A 161 15.97 14.53 -15.72
CA VAL A 161 16.06 13.25 -15.02
C VAL A 161 16.30 13.55 -13.54
N VAL A 162 15.47 12.95 -12.69
CA VAL A 162 15.66 12.96 -11.24
C VAL A 162 15.98 11.53 -10.82
N LEU A 163 17.19 11.32 -10.30
CA LEU A 163 17.57 10.06 -9.66
C LEU A 163 17.43 10.24 -8.15
N THR A 164 16.63 9.40 -7.52
CA THR A 164 16.35 9.47 -6.07
C THR A 164 16.17 8.06 -5.51
N SER A 165 16.19 7.97 -4.18
CA SER A 165 15.74 6.80 -3.40
C SER A 165 14.59 7.25 -2.49
N ASP A 166 13.75 6.32 -2.08
CA ASP A 166 12.73 6.54 -1.04
C ASP A 166 13.35 6.52 0.37
N HIS A 167 14.32 5.63 0.60
CA HIS A 167 15.06 5.53 1.85
C HIS A 167 16.48 4.94 1.68
N GLY A 168 17.19 4.82 2.81
CA GLY A 168 18.44 4.06 2.93
C GLY A 168 18.20 2.67 3.52
N MET A 169 19.27 2.00 3.95
CA MET A 169 19.21 0.67 4.55
C MET A 169 20.15 0.59 5.76
N GLU A 170 19.78 -0.21 6.76
CA GLU A 170 20.53 -0.38 8.01
C GLU A 170 20.72 -1.85 8.34
N LEU A 171 21.85 -2.19 8.98
CA LEU A 171 22.13 -3.54 9.42
C LEU A 171 21.32 -3.86 10.69
N ALA A 172 20.43 -4.85 10.59
CA ALA A 172 19.71 -5.36 11.74
C ALA A 172 20.63 -6.16 12.67
N ASP A 173 20.57 -5.88 13.98
CA ASP A 173 21.27 -6.61 15.03
C ASP A 173 20.23 -7.29 15.92
N SER A 174 20.16 -8.62 15.86
CA SER A 174 19.20 -9.41 16.65
C SER A 174 19.41 -9.25 18.17
N ALA A 175 20.63 -8.91 18.61
CA ALA A 175 20.91 -8.62 20.01
C ALA A 175 20.36 -7.26 20.47
N ARG A 176 19.91 -6.40 19.55
CA ARG A 176 19.25 -5.11 19.83
C ARG A 176 17.73 -5.18 19.82
N ASN A 177 17.15 -6.30 19.40
CA ASN A 177 15.70 -6.52 19.50
C ASN A 177 15.30 -6.84 20.96
N LYS A 178 15.42 -5.85 21.84
CA LYS A 178 15.22 -5.95 23.30
C LYS A 178 14.13 -5.04 23.83
N SER A 179 13.21 -4.56 22.97
CA SER A 179 12.18 -3.62 23.39
C SER A 179 11.36 -4.15 24.58
N GLY A 180 11.21 -5.49 24.66
CA GLY A 180 10.34 -6.17 25.62
C GLY A 180 8.91 -5.64 25.53
N LEU A 181 8.55 -5.07 24.37
CA LEU A 181 7.28 -4.37 24.20
C LEU A 181 6.12 -5.34 24.39
N SER A 182 6.22 -6.53 23.78
CA SER A 182 5.24 -7.61 23.95
C SER A 182 5.02 -7.96 25.42
N ASP A 183 6.10 -8.25 26.16
CA ASP A 183 6.01 -8.55 27.59
C ASP A 183 5.33 -7.44 28.40
N LYS A 184 5.55 -6.17 28.04
CA LYS A 184 4.92 -5.02 28.70
C LYS A 184 3.44 -4.93 28.36
N LEU A 185 3.07 -5.15 27.10
CA LEU A 185 1.68 -5.16 26.63
C LEU A 185 0.90 -6.32 27.25
N ASP A 186 1.48 -7.51 27.30
CA ASP A 186 0.92 -8.70 27.94
C ASP A 186 0.71 -8.50 29.43
N LYS A 187 1.70 -7.92 30.14
CA LYS A 187 1.57 -7.55 31.56
C LYS A 187 0.50 -6.49 31.81
N ALA A 188 0.28 -5.58 30.85
CA ALA A 188 -0.81 -4.61 30.89
C ALA A 188 -2.17 -5.24 30.54
N GLY A 189 -2.21 -6.52 30.14
CA GLY A 189 -3.43 -7.23 29.75
C GLY A 189 -3.97 -6.82 28.39
N LEU A 190 -3.20 -6.06 27.59
CA LEU A 190 -3.65 -5.56 26.30
C LEU A 190 -3.72 -6.67 25.25
N LYS A 191 -4.75 -6.64 24.43
CA LYS A 191 -4.91 -7.55 23.28
C LYS A 191 -4.45 -6.84 22.01
N TYR A 192 -3.52 -7.44 21.29
CA TYR A 192 -2.92 -6.80 20.13
C TYR A 192 -2.40 -7.83 19.13
N VAL A 193 -2.10 -7.36 17.92
CA VAL A 193 -1.33 -8.05 16.89
C VAL A 193 -0.09 -7.21 16.59
N MET A 194 1.07 -7.84 16.49
CA MET A 194 2.26 -7.21 15.93
C MET A 194 2.57 -7.87 14.60
N GLU A 195 2.61 -7.06 13.55
CA GLU A 195 2.88 -7.50 12.18
C GLU A 195 3.72 -6.41 11.50
N ASP A 196 4.80 -6.81 10.83
CA ASP A 196 5.71 -5.91 10.12
C ASP A 196 6.21 -4.70 10.93
N GLY A 197 6.44 -4.91 12.23
CA GLY A 197 6.90 -3.86 13.15
C GLY A 197 5.82 -2.85 13.56
N LEU A 198 4.58 -3.03 13.11
CA LEU A 198 3.40 -2.26 13.52
C LEU A 198 2.68 -2.96 14.66
N LEU A 199 2.05 -2.16 15.52
CA LEU A 199 1.24 -2.62 16.65
C LEU A 199 -0.22 -2.27 16.41
N TYR A 200 -1.08 -3.29 16.33
CA TYR A 200 -2.51 -3.16 16.16
C TYR A 200 -3.22 -3.54 17.46
N ILE A 201 -3.91 -2.60 18.09
CA ILE A 201 -4.68 -2.85 19.31
C ILE A 201 -6.05 -3.42 18.91
N LYS A 202 -6.37 -4.62 19.37
CA LYS A 202 -7.64 -5.28 19.05
C LYS A 202 -8.78 -4.66 19.86
N THR A 203 -9.65 -3.91 19.21
CA THR A 203 -10.78 -3.23 19.86
C THR A 203 -12.11 -3.81 19.39
N LEU A 204 -13.17 -3.54 20.16
CA LEU A 204 -14.54 -3.90 19.81
C LEU A 204 -15.29 -2.65 19.37
N GLN A 205 -16.10 -2.78 18.33
CA GLN A 205 -17.07 -1.80 17.91
C GLN A 205 -18.46 -2.20 18.38
N LEU A 206 -19.19 -1.23 18.92
CA LEU A 206 -20.58 -1.37 19.35
C LEU A 206 -21.51 -0.50 18.54
N GLU A 207 -22.58 -1.11 18.06
CA GLU A 207 -23.72 -0.42 17.46
C GLU A 207 -24.99 -0.76 18.21
N LEU A 208 -25.76 0.26 18.59
CA LEU A 208 -26.99 0.11 19.37
C LEU A 208 -28.19 0.42 18.49
N SER A 209 -29.29 -0.30 18.70
CA SER A 209 -30.58 0.01 18.07
C SER A 209 -31.17 1.37 18.50
N THR A 210 -30.76 1.88 19.66
CA THR A 210 -31.14 3.21 20.17
C THR A 210 -30.07 3.74 21.13
N THR A 211 -29.92 5.06 21.17
CA THR A 211 -29.13 5.78 22.18
C THR A 211 -29.98 6.75 23.00
N SER A 212 -31.30 6.72 22.81
CA SER A 212 -32.27 7.56 23.49
C SER A 212 -32.90 6.78 24.63
N PHE A 213 -32.56 7.15 25.86
CA PHE A 213 -33.02 6.48 27.08
C PHE A 213 -33.97 7.41 27.86
N VAL A 214 -35.12 6.88 28.28
CA VAL A 214 -36.11 7.61 29.07
C VAL A 214 -36.20 6.96 30.44
N SER A 215 -36.02 7.76 31.49
CA SER A 215 -36.06 7.29 32.88
C SER A 215 -37.41 6.64 33.19
N GLY A 216 -37.38 5.45 33.80
CA GLY A 216 -38.56 4.71 34.24
C GLY A 216 -39.30 3.93 33.14
N GLN A 217 -38.86 4.00 31.88
CA GLN A 217 -39.46 3.25 30.76
C GLN A 217 -38.63 2.00 30.44
N GLU A 218 -39.20 0.81 30.63
CA GLU A 218 -38.55 -0.43 30.16
C GLU A 218 -38.37 -0.42 28.65
N LEU A 219 -37.19 -0.83 28.18
CA LEU A 219 -36.90 -0.97 26.76
C LEU A 219 -35.98 -2.15 26.49
N THR A 220 -36.02 -2.64 25.25
CA THR A 220 -35.09 -3.66 24.75
C THR A 220 -34.10 -3.00 23.78
N VAL A 221 -32.81 -3.10 24.09
CA VAL A 221 -31.72 -2.64 23.21
C VAL A 221 -31.10 -3.85 22.54
N ASN A 222 -31.00 -3.79 21.22
CA ASN A 222 -30.20 -4.73 20.45
C ASN A 222 -28.84 -4.09 20.19
N LEU A 223 -27.77 -4.85 20.44
CA LEU A 223 -26.41 -4.42 20.22
C LEU A 223 -25.73 -5.37 19.25
N THR A 224 -25.11 -4.82 18.21
CA THR A 224 -24.20 -5.57 17.36
C THR A 224 -22.77 -5.33 17.85
N VAL A 225 -22.08 -6.42 18.18
CA VAL A 225 -20.67 -6.43 18.57
C VAL A 225 -19.84 -6.91 17.38
N SER A 226 -18.85 -6.12 17.00
CA SER A 226 -17.94 -6.44 15.88
C SER A 226 -16.51 -6.02 16.18
N ASP A 227 -15.57 -6.48 15.36
CA ASP A 227 -14.18 -6.03 15.38
C ASP A 227 -14.11 -4.52 15.06
N GLY A 228 -13.33 -3.78 15.84
CA GLY A 228 -13.13 -2.33 15.69
C GLY A 228 -12.64 -1.88 14.31
N ASP A 229 -11.89 -2.74 13.61
CA ASP A 229 -11.38 -2.42 12.27
C ASP A 229 -12.45 -2.57 11.16
N SER A 230 -13.63 -3.12 11.50
CA SER A 230 -14.74 -3.31 10.56
C SER A 230 -15.34 -2.01 10.02
N LEU A 231 -14.98 -0.84 10.56
CA LEU A 231 -15.48 0.47 10.11
C LEU A 231 -15.18 0.76 8.62
N HIS A 232 -14.14 0.14 8.06
CA HIS A 232 -13.71 0.35 6.68
C HIS A 232 -13.85 -0.90 5.80
N HIS A 233 -14.42 -1.99 6.34
CA HIS A 233 -14.57 -3.25 5.61
C HIS A 233 -16.03 -3.45 5.18
N PRO A 234 -16.31 -3.88 3.92
CA PRO A 234 -17.68 -4.06 3.42
C PRO A 234 -18.46 -5.14 4.19
N THR A 235 -17.78 -6.08 4.83
CA THR A 235 -18.36 -7.05 5.76
C THR A 235 -17.89 -6.74 7.17
N LYS A 236 -18.84 -6.54 8.10
CA LYS A 236 -18.52 -6.43 9.52
C LYS A 236 -18.09 -7.78 10.05
N ASN A 237 -16.91 -7.83 10.65
CA ASN A 237 -16.45 -9.03 11.34
C ASN A 237 -17.14 -9.06 12.71
N VAL A 238 -18.32 -9.66 12.76
CA VAL A 238 -19.11 -9.81 13.98
C VAL A 238 -18.39 -10.71 14.98
N VAL A 239 -18.60 -10.45 16.27
CA VAL A 239 -17.94 -11.19 17.35
C VAL A 239 -18.99 -11.97 18.13
N GLU A 240 -19.03 -13.28 17.94
CA GLU A 240 -19.82 -14.23 18.73
C GLU A 240 -19.24 -14.40 20.14
N GLY A 241 -20.10 -14.60 21.13
CA GLY A 241 -19.67 -14.91 22.49
C GLY A 241 -19.15 -13.71 23.30
N ALA A 242 -19.31 -12.49 22.79
CA ALA A 242 -18.97 -11.27 23.52
C ALA A 242 -20.00 -11.04 24.63
N VAL A 243 -19.53 -10.75 25.84
CA VAL A 243 -20.37 -10.47 27.01
C VAL A 243 -20.62 -8.97 27.08
N VAL A 244 -21.89 -8.58 26.93
CA VAL A 244 -22.37 -7.21 27.08
C VAL A 244 -22.95 -7.05 28.47
N THR A 245 -22.45 -6.08 29.22
CA THR A 245 -22.92 -5.71 30.57
C THR A 245 -23.43 -4.28 30.54
N VAL A 246 -24.69 -4.08 30.94
CA VAL A 246 -25.30 -2.75 31.10
C VAL A 246 -25.45 -2.48 32.60
N THR A 247 -24.80 -1.44 33.10
CA THR A 247 -24.86 -1.02 34.51
C THR A 247 -25.67 0.27 34.66
N ILE A 248 -26.68 0.24 35.53
CA ILE A 248 -27.66 1.32 35.76
C ILE A 248 -27.95 1.40 37.25
N GLY A 249 -27.71 2.56 37.87
CA GLY A 249 -28.00 2.74 39.30
C GLY A 249 -27.32 1.70 40.22
N GLY A 250 -26.18 1.14 39.79
CA GLY A 250 -25.45 0.09 40.50
C GLY A 250 -25.95 -1.35 40.27
N GLN A 251 -27.03 -1.54 39.50
CA GLN A 251 -27.48 -2.86 39.05
C GLN A 251 -26.91 -3.17 37.66
N SER A 252 -26.67 -4.45 37.36
CA SER A 252 -26.14 -4.87 36.06
C SER A 252 -27.02 -5.92 35.40
N VAL A 253 -27.27 -5.76 34.10
CA VAL A 253 -27.91 -6.75 33.23
C VAL A 253 -26.89 -7.23 32.20
N THR A 254 -26.87 -8.52 31.91
CA THR A 254 -25.88 -9.11 30.98
C THR A 254 -26.55 -9.90 29.86
N ALA A 255 -25.92 -9.89 28.69
CA ALA A 255 -26.27 -10.73 27.55
C ALA A 255 -24.99 -11.15 26.83
N THR A 256 -25.05 -12.25 26.09
CA THR A 256 -23.95 -12.73 25.25
C THR A 256 -24.35 -12.60 23.79
N SER A 257 -23.43 -12.15 22.93
CA SER A 257 -23.69 -12.08 21.50
C SER A 257 -23.78 -13.46 20.86
N ASP A 258 -24.72 -13.63 19.93
CA ASP A 258 -24.88 -14.83 19.13
C ASP A 258 -23.92 -14.87 17.92
N ALA A 259 -24.10 -15.84 17.03
CA ALA A 259 -23.28 -16.04 15.83
C ALA A 259 -23.32 -14.85 14.85
N ASP A 260 -24.35 -14.00 14.93
CA ASP A 260 -24.47 -12.77 14.14
C ASP A 260 -23.90 -11.54 14.89
N GLY A 261 -23.26 -11.76 16.05
CA GLY A 261 -22.73 -10.72 16.92
C GLY A 261 -23.83 -9.93 17.65
N LEU A 262 -25.06 -10.42 17.68
CA LEU A 262 -26.21 -9.72 18.25
C LEU A 262 -26.40 -10.10 19.72
N ALA A 263 -26.48 -9.10 20.59
CA ALA A 263 -26.89 -9.25 21.99
C ALA A 263 -28.14 -8.39 22.25
N SER A 264 -29.16 -8.98 22.89
CA SER A 264 -30.39 -8.28 23.24
C SER A 264 -30.54 -8.18 24.75
N LEU A 265 -30.77 -6.97 25.25
CA LEU A 265 -30.91 -6.68 26.68
C LEU A 265 -32.19 -5.88 26.93
N THR A 266 -32.98 -6.32 27.89
CA THR A 266 -34.15 -5.59 28.39
C THR A 266 -33.84 -5.00 29.76
N PHE A 267 -34.03 -3.69 29.92
CA PHE A 267 -33.80 -2.99 31.17
C PHE A 267 -34.61 -1.70 31.25
N THR A 268 -34.73 -1.15 32.46
CA THR A 268 -35.40 0.14 32.73
C THR A 268 -34.36 1.17 33.14
N PRO A 269 -34.05 2.17 32.29
CA PRO A 269 -33.18 3.28 32.63
C PRO A 269 -33.63 3.99 33.90
N GLN A 270 -32.66 4.48 34.68
CA GLN A 270 -32.88 5.45 35.74
C GLN A 270 -32.17 6.74 35.38
N SER A 271 -32.68 7.87 35.87
CA SER A 271 -32.02 9.17 35.72
C SER A 271 -30.57 9.09 36.20
N GLY A 272 -29.65 9.68 35.45
CA GLY A 272 -28.22 9.57 35.72
C GLY A 272 -27.45 8.96 34.55
N SER A 273 -26.65 7.92 34.81
CA SER A 273 -25.74 7.35 33.81
C SER A 273 -25.98 5.85 33.59
N ILE A 274 -25.95 5.44 32.33
CA ILE A 274 -25.90 4.04 31.90
C ILE A 274 -24.48 3.78 31.41
N GLU A 275 -23.82 2.78 31.96
CA GLU A 275 -22.57 2.25 31.43
C GLU A 275 -22.83 0.96 30.67
N ILE A 276 -22.32 0.85 29.45
CA ILE A 276 -22.36 -0.38 28.65
C ILE A 276 -20.93 -0.81 28.41
N ARG A 277 -20.55 -1.94 29.00
CA ARG A 277 -19.23 -2.55 28.89
C ARG A 277 -19.34 -3.84 28.08
N VAL A 278 -18.43 -4.05 27.14
CA VAL A 278 -18.35 -5.27 26.35
C VAL A 278 -16.97 -5.87 26.47
N GLU A 279 -16.95 -7.19 26.70
CA GLU A 279 -15.74 -7.99 26.78
C GLU A 279 -15.86 -9.19 25.85
N ALA A 280 -14.79 -9.49 25.12
CA ALA A 280 -14.71 -10.67 24.26
C ALA A 280 -13.31 -11.26 24.33
N ASN A 281 -13.21 -12.58 24.18
CA ASN A 281 -11.91 -13.24 24.20
C ASN A 281 -11.03 -12.72 23.06
N GLY A 282 -9.78 -12.36 23.38
CA GLY A 282 -8.83 -11.84 22.39
C GLY A 282 -9.07 -10.38 21.98
N TYR A 283 -9.91 -9.63 22.68
CA TYR A 283 -10.13 -8.20 22.49
C TYR A 283 -9.93 -7.40 23.78
N ASN A 284 -9.60 -6.12 23.64
CA ASN A 284 -9.66 -5.18 24.76
C ASN A 284 -11.12 -4.83 25.05
N ALA A 285 -11.46 -4.71 26.34
CA ALA A 285 -12.80 -4.33 26.76
C ALA A 285 -13.15 -2.93 26.24
N HIS A 286 -14.41 -2.74 25.83
CA HIS A 286 -14.93 -1.46 25.36
C HIS A 286 -16.06 -0.98 26.26
N THR A 287 -16.01 0.28 26.68
CA THR A 287 -17.04 0.89 27.52
C THR A 287 -17.61 2.14 26.85
N ARG A 288 -18.95 2.24 26.79
CA ARG A 288 -19.67 3.47 26.44
C ARG A 288 -20.57 3.91 27.58
N THR A 289 -20.62 5.20 27.81
CA THR A 289 -21.44 5.81 28.85
C THR A 289 -22.48 6.72 28.22
N PHE A 290 -23.73 6.61 28.67
CA PHE A 290 -24.85 7.43 28.23
C PHE A 290 -25.44 8.17 29.42
N SER A 291 -25.97 9.36 29.17
CA SER A 291 -26.72 10.14 30.15
C SER A 291 -28.22 9.96 29.93
N VAL A 292 -28.94 9.69 31.01
CA VAL A 292 -30.41 9.58 31.04
C VAL A 292 -30.94 10.84 31.73
N PRO A 293 -31.82 11.62 31.06
CA PRO A 293 -32.45 12.79 31.65
C PRO A 293 -33.23 12.51 32.94
#